data_AF-A0A8S0W3Y5-F1
#
_entry.id   AF-A0A8S0W3Y5-F1
#
_cell.length_a   1.000
_cell.length_b   1.000
_cell.length_c   1.000
_cell.angle_alpha   90.00
_cell.angle_beta   90.00
_cell.angle_gamma   90.00
#
_symmetry.space_group_name_H-M   'P 1'
#
loop_
_entity.id
_entity.type
_entity.pdbx_description
1 polymer ?
#
loop_
_entity_poly.entity_id
_entity_poly.type
_entity_poly.pdbx_seq_one_letter_code
_entity_poly.pdbx_strand_id
1 'polypeptide(L)'
;MQAMHMLGNSTRGLLPKQHCLLYRSCIVPIATYGYRLWYFDGACNKGAINQLKWMQQKAALWITAGLIPIHLMLKKLAMRAVYRVATLSDTHPLFSMMGERLLKWAEPHACSAALMTPAMRGKVKSTVMEVDKRVHTLTESFEPFAPEARPGDQLLDRYADRLRFDERNPTQDRHPYLDKLITIVRADPLTVLAAADGSVPQSNQYQATSAAIIYKGHFTTPDMELNAIGAQFA
;
A
#
# COMPACT_ATOMS: atom_id res chain seq x y z
N MET A 1 7.41 18.55 -11.77
CA MET A 1 8.74 19.18 -11.54
C MET A 1 8.76 20.10 -10.30
N GLN A 2 7.67 20.81 -10.01
CA GLN A 2 7.48 21.63 -8.80
C GLN A 2 7.72 20.88 -7.48
N ALA A 3 7.28 19.61 -7.35
CA ALA A 3 7.45 18.81 -6.14
C ALA A 3 8.93 18.58 -5.74
N MET A 4 9.84 18.38 -6.71
CA MET A 4 11.28 18.27 -6.45
C MET A 4 11.86 19.59 -5.92
N HIS A 5 11.34 20.72 -6.41
CA HIS A 5 11.74 22.05 -5.95
C HIS A 5 11.15 22.37 -4.56
N MET A 6 9.93 21.89 -4.26
CA MET A 6 9.30 22.01 -2.94
C MET A 6 10.02 21.22 -1.86
N LEU A 7 10.56 20.03 -2.19
CA LEU A 7 11.46 19.28 -1.30
C LEU A 7 12.80 20.01 -1.09
N GLY A 8 13.26 20.78 -2.08
CA GLY A 8 14.48 21.59 -2.03
C GLY A 8 14.38 22.87 -1.20
N ASN A 9 13.18 23.34 -0.82
CA ASN A 9 13.05 24.52 0.04
C ASN A 9 13.13 24.18 1.55
N SER A 10 13.10 22.90 1.92
CA SER A 10 13.41 22.42 3.28
C SER A 10 14.90 22.05 3.41
N THR A 11 15.78 22.80 2.75
CA THR A 11 17.22 22.50 2.57
C THR A 11 18.08 22.73 3.82
N ARG A 12 17.51 23.23 4.91
CA ARG A 12 18.27 23.41 6.16
C ARG A 12 18.18 22.13 6.98
N GLY A 13 19.17 21.24 6.83
CA GLY A 13 19.46 20.20 7.83
C GLY A 13 19.45 18.74 7.37
N LEU A 14 19.21 18.44 6.09
CA LEU A 14 19.24 17.07 5.60
C LEU A 14 20.62 16.67 5.07
N LEU A 15 21.12 15.53 5.54
CA LEU A 15 22.35 14.89 5.08
C LEU A 15 22.15 14.28 3.68
N PRO A 16 23.22 14.15 2.86
CA PRO A 16 23.15 13.49 1.54
C PRO A 16 22.51 12.09 1.57
N LYS A 17 22.73 11.33 2.65
CA LYS A 17 22.09 10.02 2.87
C LYS A 17 20.57 10.12 2.99
N GLN A 18 20.05 11.14 3.67
CA GLN A 18 18.62 11.38 3.83
C GLN A 18 17.98 11.81 2.51
N HIS A 19 18.66 12.63 1.70
CA HIS A 19 18.20 12.96 0.35
C HIS A 19 18.14 11.71 -0.55
N CYS A 20 19.14 10.83 -0.45
CA CYS A 20 19.15 9.57 -1.18
C CYS A 20 17.98 8.66 -0.77
N LEU A 21 17.71 8.57 0.53
CA LEU A 21 16.57 7.83 1.08
C LEU A 21 15.25 8.38 0.53
N LEU A 22 15.02 9.68 0.68
CA LEU A 22 13.82 10.37 0.24
C LEU A 22 13.56 10.18 -1.27
N TYR A 23 14.60 10.29 -2.10
CA TYR A 23 14.49 10.03 -3.53
C TYR A 23 14.08 8.59 -3.82
N ARG A 24 14.70 7.61 -3.14
CA ARG A 24 14.42 6.18 -3.34
C ARG A 24 13.03 5.78 -2.82
N SER A 25 12.57 6.36 -1.72
CA SER A 25 11.30 5.99 -1.07
C SER A 25 10.09 6.73 -1.63
N CYS A 26 10.25 7.98 -2.06
CA CYS A 26 9.11 8.82 -2.44
C CYS A 26 9.09 9.14 -3.93
N ILE A 27 10.22 9.54 -4.50
CA ILE A 27 10.26 10.03 -5.90
C ILE A 27 10.25 8.87 -6.88
N VAL A 28 11.11 7.87 -6.66
CA VAL A 28 11.24 6.71 -7.55
C VAL A 28 9.92 5.92 -7.67
N PRO A 29 9.20 5.58 -6.60
CA PRO A 29 7.95 4.83 -6.73
C PRO A 29 6.86 5.58 -7.49
N ILE A 30 6.76 6.90 -7.29
CA ILE A 30 5.81 7.74 -8.04
C ILE A 30 6.20 7.82 -9.52
N ALA A 31 7.47 8.07 -9.82
CA ALA A 31 7.95 8.19 -11.20
C ALA A 31 7.89 6.88 -11.98
N THR A 32 8.00 5.74 -11.28
CA THR A 32 7.88 4.40 -11.88
C THR A 32 6.51 3.78 -11.66
N TYR A 33 5.54 4.53 -11.14
CA TYR A 33 4.16 4.07 -11.05
C TYR A 33 3.62 3.79 -12.45
N GLY A 34 2.93 2.67 -12.61
CA GLY A 34 2.39 2.25 -13.90
C GLY A 34 3.44 1.93 -14.96
N TYR A 35 4.73 1.76 -14.62
CA TYR A 35 5.77 1.48 -15.61
C TYR A 35 5.44 0.25 -16.48
N ARG A 36 4.73 -0.75 -15.93
CA ARG A 36 4.30 -1.94 -16.67
C ARG A 36 3.31 -1.66 -17.80
N LEU A 37 2.69 -0.49 -17.88
CA LEU A 37 1.80 -0.14 -19.00
C LEU A 37 2.59 0.18 -20.28
N TRP A 38 3.83 0.65 -20.14
CA TRP A 38 4.66 1.12 -21.27
C TRP A 38 6.04 0.46 -21.33
N TYR A 39 6.44 -0.29 -20.30
CA TYR A 39 7.71 -1.00 -20.22
C TYR A 39 7.50 -2.52 -20.31
N PHE A 40 7.67 -3.03 -21.52
CA PHE A 40 7.67 -4.44 -21.86
C PHE A 40 8.58 -4.70 -23.07
N ASP A 41 8.85 -5.98 -23.34
CA ASP A 41 9.72 -6.39 -24.43
C ASP A 41 9.18 -5.92 -25.80
N GLY A 42 10.00 -5.16 -26.53
CA GLY A 42 9.65 -4.58 -27.82
C GLY A 42 8.73 -3.34 -27.79
N ALA A 43 8.51 -2.72 -26.62
CA ALA A 43 7.82 -1.43 -26.51
C ALA A 43 8.68 -0.25 -26.99
N CYS A 44 8.06 0.77 -27.60
CA CYS A 44 8.70 2.03 -27.96
C CYS A 44 8.83 2.97 -26.74
N ASN A 45 9.74 2.64 -25.82
CA ASN A 45 9.86 3.28 -24.50
C ASN A 45 10.99 4.32 -24.39
N LYS A 46 11.66 4.66 -25.50
CA LYS A 46 12.83 5.58 -25.51
C LYS A 46 12.51 6.95 -24.90
N GLY A 47 11.34 7.51 -25.20
CA GLY A 47 10.89 8.81 -24.67
C GLY A 47 10.71 8.78 -23.14
N ALA A 48 9.95 7.81 -22.64
CA ALA A 48 9.72 7.64 -21.20
C ALA A 48 11.03 7.37 -20.44
N ILE A 49 11.91 6.51 -20.98
CA ILE A 49 13.23 6.25 -20.41
C ILE A 49 14.09 7.51 -20.38
N ASN A 50 14.05 8.35 -21.42
CA ASN A 50 14.81 9.60 -21.46
C ASN A 50 14.31 10.59 -20.41
N GLN A 51 12.99 10.71 -20.20
CA GLN A 51 12.43 11.55 -19.13
C GLN A 51 12.89 11.07 -17.75
N LEU A 52 12.88 9.76 -17.50
CA LEU A 52 13.36 9.19 -16.23
C LEU A 52 14.87 9.35 -16.04
N LYS A 53 15.67 9.21 -17.10
CA LYS A 53 17.11 9.48 -17.07
C LYS A 53 17.38 10.94 -16.73
N TRP A 54 16.64 11.87 -17.34
CA TRP A 54 16.77 13.30 -17.06
C TRP A 54 16.41 13.61 -15.60
N MET A 55 15.30 13.06 -15.09
CA MET A 55 14.92 13.17 -13.67
C MET A 55 16.02 12.62 -12.76
N GLN A 56 16.59 11.46 -13.09
CA GLN A 56 17.66 10.85 -12.29
C GLN A 56 18.95 11.68 -12.32
N GLN A 57 19.32 12.27 -13.46
CA GLN A 57 20.47 13.16 -13.55
C GLN A 57 20.29 14.39 -12.66
N LYS A 58 19.11 15.00 -12.65
CA LYS A 58 18.78 16.10 -11.74
C LYS A 58 18.85 15.68 -10.27
N ALA A 59 18.33 14.48 -9.94
CA ALA A 59 18.44 13.93 -8.60
C ALA A 59 19.90 13.64 -8.19
N ALA A 60 20.73 13.12 -9.10
CA ALA A 60 22.13 12.82 -8.82
C ALA A 60 22.92 14.09 -8.50
N LEU A 61 22.71 15.17 -9.26
CA LEU A 61 23.29 16.49 -8.98
C LEU A 61 22.85 17.03 -7.61
N TRP A 62 21.60 16.79 -7.23
CA TRP A 62 21.06 17.23 -5.95
C TRP A 62 21.57 16.41 -4.74
N ILE A 63 21.73 15.11 -4.90
CA ILE A 63 22.08 14.18 -3.81
C ILE A 63 23.60 14.06 -3.65
N THR A 64 24.39 14.37 -4.68
CA THR A 64 25.86 14.16 -4.72
C THR A 64 26.28 12.71 -4.41
N ALA A 65 25.44 11.73 -4.76
CA ALA A 65 25.68 10.31 -4.48
C ALA A 65 25.42 9.41 -5.70
N GLY A 66 26.03 8.21 -5.69
CA GLY A 66 25.82 7.18 -6.71
C GLY A 66 24.41 6.60 -6.67
N LEU A 67 23.58 6.97 -7.65
CA LEU A 67 22.26 6.36 -7.87
C LEU A 67 22.37 5.17 -8.83
N ILE A 68 21.64 4.08 -8.56
CA ILE A 68 21.53 2.95 -9.49
C ILE A 68 20.86 3.45 -10.78
N PRO A 69 21.44 3.22 -11.98
CA PRO A 69 20.83 3.64 -13.25
C PRO A 69 19.37 3.19 -13.39
N ILE A 70 18.47 4.11 -13.76
CA ILE A 70 17.02 3.87 -13.75
C ILE A 70 16.62 2.70 -14.67
N HIS A 71 17.31 2.50 -15.78
CA HIS A 71 17.02 1.41 -16.71
C HIS A 71 17.26 0.03 -16.08
N LEU A 72 18.28 -0.12 -15.22
CA LEU A 72 18.53 -1.36 -14.48
C LEU A 72 17.45 -1.59 -13.42
N MET A 73 17.00 -0.51 -12.78
CA MET A 73 15.91 -0.58 -11.83
C MET A 73 14.59 -0.98 -12.50
N LEU A 74 14.26 -0.41 -13.66
CA LEU A 74 13.09 -0.79 -14.46
C LEU A 74 13.16 -2.26 -14.89
N LYS A 75 14.32 -2.74 -15.33
CA LYS A 75 14.54 -4.16 -15.65
C LYS A 75 14.28 -5.06 -14.44
N LYS A 76 14.81 -4.68 -13.27
CA LYS A 76 14.58 -5.41 -12.01
C LYS A 76 13.11 -5.42 -11.62
N LEU A 77 12.42 -4.29 -11.74
CA LEU A 77 10.98 -4.20 -11.47
C LEU A 77 10.20 -5.08 -12.44
N ALA A 78 10.52 -5.04 -13.73
CA ALA A 78 9.84 -5.84 -14.76
C ALA A 78 9.94 -7.33 -14.46
N MET A 79 11.14 -7.81 -14.12
CA MET A 79 11.36 -9.20 -13.70
C MET A 79 10.52 -9.56 -12.48
N ARG A 80 10.53 -8.71 -11.44
CA ARG A 80 9.69 -8.94 -10.24
C ARG A 80 8.20 -8.98 -10.58
N ALA A 81 7.73 -8.13 -11.49
CA ALA A 81 6.34 -8.12 -11.91
C ALA A 81 5.95 -9.37 -12.71
N VAL A 82 6.87 -9.94 -13.50
CA VAL A 82 6.66 -11.26 -14.12
C VAL A 82 6.48 -12.32 -13.04
N TYR A 83 7.38 -12.38 -12.07
CA TYR A 83 7.35 -13.41 -11.03
C TYR A 83 6.18 -13.27 -10.05
N ARG A 84 5.70 -12.04 -9.82
CA ARG A 84 4.46 -11.80 -9.05
C ARG A 84 3.23 -12.48 -9.67
N VAL A 85 3.22 -12.79 -10.96
CA VAL A 85 2.10 -13.52 -11.56
C VAL A 85 2.03 -14.95 -11.00
N ALA A 86 3.16 -15.56 -10.64
CA ALA A 86 3.18 -16.87 -10.01
C ALA A 86 2.58 -16.86 -8.59
N THR A 87 2.61 -15.72 -7.91
CA THR A 87 2.04 -15.55 -6.56
C THR A 87 0.56 -15.20 -6.59
N LEU A 88 -0.09 -15.11 -7.75
CA LEU A 88 -1.51 -14.81 -7.85
C LEU A 88 -2.36 -16.05 -7.58
N SER A 89 -3.51 -15.84 -6.95
CA SER A 89 -4.55 -16.86 -6.78
C SER A 89 -4.90 -17.50 -8.11
N ASP A 90 -5.15 -18.80 -8.09
CA ASP A 90 -5.54 -19.59 -9.25
C ASP A 90 -6.79 -19.07 -9.98
N THR A 91 -7.64 -18.33 -9.26
CA THR A 91 -8.85 -17.66 -9.76
C THR A 91 -8.61 -16.24 -10.29
N HIS A 92 -7.37 -15.77 -10.33
CA HIS A 92 -7.08 -14.37 -10.66
C HIS A 92 -7.43 -14.06 -12.13
N PRO A 93 -8.20 -12.98 -12.43
CA PRO A 93 -8.69 -12.68 -13.78
C PRO A 93 -7.62 -12.56 -14.87
N LEU A 94 -6.41 -12.15 -14.47
CA LEU A 94 -5.25 -12.09 -15.37
C LEU A 94 -4.95 -13.42 -16.07
N PHE A 95 -5.21 -14.58 -15.44
CA PHE A 95 -5.00 -15.89 -16.07
C PHE A 95 -5.94 -16.16 -17.25
N SER A 96 -7.12 -15.54 -17.26
CA SER A 96 -8.06 -15.58 -18.40
C SER A 96 -7.44 -15.00 -19.69
N MET A 97 -6.48 -14.07 -19.58
CA MET A 97 -5.80 -13.46 -20.72
C MET A 97 -4.50 -14.16 -21.14
N MET A 98 -4.01 -15.12 -20.35
CA MET A 98 -2.70 -15.75 -20.53
C MET A 98 -2.76 -16.94 -21.50
N GLY A 99 -1.60 -17.53 -21.80
CA GLY A 99 -1.53 -18.75 -22.60
C GLY A 99 -2.07 -19.96 -21.82
N GLU A 100 -2.34 -21.03 -22.57
CA GLU A 100 -2.88 -22.30 -22.05
C GLU A 100 -2.14 -22.83 -20.81
N ARG A 101 -0.82 -22.66 -20.77
CA ARG A 101 0.03 -23.09 -19.64
C ARG A 101 -0.26 -22.38 -18.32
N LEU A 102 -0.86 -21.20 -18.38
CA LEU A 102 -1.14 -20.34 -17.23
C LEU A 102 -2.63 -20.16 -16.99
N LEU A 103 -3.49 -20.83 -17.77
CA LEU A 103 -4.93 -20.65 -17.68
C LEU A 103 -5.49 -21.08 -16.31
N LYS A 104 -4.80 -21.98 -15.61
CA LYS A 104 -5.18 -22.51 -14.28
C LYS A 104 -6.68 -22.84 -14.24
N TRP A 105 -7.45 -22.17 -13.38
CA TRP A 105 -8.90 -22.37 -13.19
C TRP A 105 -9.73 -21.26 -13.84
N ALA A 106 -9.11 -20.37 -14.61
CA ALA A 106 -9.78 -19.28 -15.28
C ALA A 106 -10.25 -19.71 -16.68
N GLU A 107 -11.49 -19.37 -17.04
CA GLU A 107 -11.97 -19.52 -18.41
C GLU A 107 -11.24 -18.53 -19.34
N PRO A 108 -10.82 -18.94 -20.54
CA PRO A 108 -10.09 -18.07 -21.46
C PRO A 108 -10.99 -16.94 -21.99
N HIS A 109 -10.51 -15.70 -21.88
CA HIS A 109 -11.17 -14.55 -22.50
C HIS A 109 -11.05 -14.62 -24.03
N ALA A 110 -11.96 -13.98 -24.77
CA ALA A 110 -11.93 -13.94 -26.25
C ALA A 110 -10.60 -13.40 -26.82
N CYS A 111 -9.93 -12.51 -26.09
CA CYS A 111 -8.62 -11.95 -26.42
C CYS A 111 -7.45 -12.65 -25.72
N SER A 112 -7.66 -13.85 -25.19
CA SER A 112 -6.65 -14.62 -24.47
C SER A 112 -5.49 -15.01 -25.39
N ALA A 113 -4.27 -15.01 -24.85
CA ALA A 113 -3.12 -15.55 -25.55
C ALA A 113 -3.33 -17.03 -25.91
N ALA A 114 -4.09 -17.78 -25.11
CA ALA A 114 -4.43 -19.17 -25.37
C ALA A 114 -5.12 -19.37 -26.74
N LEU A 115 -6.02 -18.46 -27.11
CA LEU A 115 -6.78 -18.52 -28.37
C LEU A 115 -6.01 -17.96 -29.57
N MET A 116 -4.85 -17.33 -29.35
CA MET A 116 -4.06 -16.75 -30.44
C MET A 116 -3.26 -17.81 -31.18
N THR A 117 -3.25 -17.70 -32.52
CA THR A 117 -2.34 -18.50 -33.36
C THR A 117 -0.87 -18.14 -33.08
N PRO A 118 0.09 -19.04 -33.37
CA PRO A 118 1.52 -18.76 -33.16
C PRO A 118 2.01 -17.49 -33.89
N ALA A 119 1.50 -17.25 -35.10
CA ALA A 119 1.82 -16.06 -35.88
C ALA A 119 1.32 -14.76 -35.22
N MET A 120 0.14 -14.79 -34.59
CA MET A 120 -0.40 -13.65 -33.84
C MET A 120 0.41 -13.40 -32.57
N ARG A 121 0.75 -14.45 -31.82
CA ARG A 121 1.58 -14.34 -30.59
C ARG A 121 2.94 -13.69 -30.86
N GLY A 122 3.54 -13.93 -32.03
CA GLY A 122 4.80 -13.28 -32.42
C GLY A 122 4.67 -11.78 -32.74
N LYS A 123 3.48 -11.31 -33.12
CA LYS A 123 3.21 -9.91 -33.48
C LYS A 123 2.74 -9.07 -32.30
N VAL A 124 1.95 -9.66 -31.40
CA VAL A 124 1.39 -8.96 -30.24
C VAL A 124 2.50 -8.76 -29.21
N LYS A 125 2.82 -7.50 -28.93
CA LYS A 125 3.77 -7.12 -27.89
C LYS A 125 3.00 -6.46 -26.75
N SER A 126 3.03 -7.08 -25.59
CA SER A 126 2.40 -6.54 -24.39
C SER A 126 3.05 -7.11 -23.14
N THR A 127 2.74 -6.52 -22.01
CA THR A 127 3.13 -7.02 -20.69
C THR A 127 2.60 -8.43 -20.43
N VAL A 128 1.38 -8.74 -20.91
CA VAL A 128 0.78 -10.07 -20.81
C VAL A 128 1.61 -11.10 -21.59
N MET A 129 1.99 -10.77 -22.83
CA MET A 129 2.83 -11.65 -23.66
C MET A 129 4.23 -11.83 -23.08
N GLU A 130 4.81 -10.79 -22.48
CA GLU A 130 6.10 -10.91 -21.79
C GLU A 130 6.02 -11.82 -20.57
N VAL A 131 4.94 -11.73 -19.79
CA VAL A 131 4.70 -12.63 -18.65
C VAL A 131 4.58 -14.06 -19.14
N ASP A 132 3.71 -14.33 -20.12
CA ASP A 132 3.50 -15.67 -20.70
C ASP A 132 4.83 -16.28 -21.18
N LYS A 133 5.66 -15.47 -21.83
CA LYS A 133 6.99 -15.88 -22.31
C LYS A 133 8.02 -16.08 -21.20
N ARG A 134 7.93 -15.45 -20.04
CA ARG A 134 9.02 -15.46 -19.04
C ARG A 134 8.70 -16.17 -17.75
N VAL A 135 7.43 -16.36 -17.40
CA VAL A 135 7.07 -16.94 -16.11
C VAL A 135 7.59 -18.37 -15.95
N HIS A 136 7.73 -19.12 -17.05
CA HIS A 136 8.30 -20.49 -17.02
C HIS A 136 9.80 -20.53 -16.69
N THR A 137 10.50 -19.38 -16.68
CA THR A 137 11.90 -19.31 -16.21
C THR A 137 12.00 -19.35 -14.69
N LEU A 138 10.87 -19.21 -13.99
CA LEU A 138 10.79 -19.31 -12.55
C LEU A 138 10.93 -20.79 -12.14
N THR A 139 11.95 -21.08 -11.33
CA THR A 139 12.17 -22.42 -10.75
C THR A 139 11.53 -22.58 -9.38
N GLU A 140 11.26 -21.47 -8.70
CA GLU A 140 10.68 -21.43 -7.36
C GLU A 140 9.15 -21.57 -7.43
N SER A 141 8.60 -22.40 -6.55
CA SER A 141 7.15 -22.48 -6.34
C SER A 141 6.74 -21.45 -5.29
N PHE A 142 5.64 -20.73 -5.54
CA PHE A 142 5.09 -19.77 -4.59
C PHE A 142 3.65 -20.13 -4.29
N GLU A 143 3.33 -20.25 -3.01
CA GLU A 143 1.94 -20.37 -2.56
C GLU A 143 1.28 -18.97 -2.59
N PRO A 144 0.15 -18.79 -3.29
CA PRO A 144 -0.54 -17.50 -3.33
C PRO A 144 -0.98 -17.00 -1.95
N PHE A 145 -1.29 -17.94 -1.06
CA PHE A 145 -1.70 -17.69 0.32
C PHE A 145 -0.89 -18.60 1.24
N ALA A 146 0.31 -18.15 1.63
CA ALA A 146 1.00 -18.76 2.76
C ALA A 146 0.05 -18.77 3.98
N PRO A 147 0.08 -19.81 4.83
CA PRO A 147 -0.80 -19.87 6.01
C PRO A 147 -0.73 -18.60 6.87
N GLU A 148 0.47 -18.04 7.02
CA GLU A 148 0.73 -16.81 7.78
C GLU A 148 0.16 -15.56 7.12
N ALA A 149 -0.20 -15.62 5.84
CA ALA A 149 -0.65 -14.50 5.03
C ALA A 149 -2.12 -14.57 4.59
N ARG A 150 -2.88 -15.53 5.11
CA ARG A 150 -4.31 -15.65 4.83
C ARG A 150 -5.06 -14.46 5.42
N PRO A 151 -5.91 -13.77 4.62
CA PRO A 151 -6.83 -12.76 5.14
C PRO A 151 -7.68 -13.37 6.26
N GLY A 152 -7.67 -12.76 7.45
CA GLY A 152 -8.32 -13.29 8.66
C GLY A 152 -7.35 -13.89 9.68
N ASP A 153 -6.21 -14.43 9.24
CA ASP A 153 -5.20 -15.06 10.12
C ASP A 153 -4.07 -14.07 10.52
N GLN A 154 -3.91 -12.97 9.78
CA GLN A 154 -2.82 -11.99 9.96
C GLN A 154 -2.97 -11.04 11.16
N LEU A 155 -4.14 -10.98 11.79
CA LEU A 155 -4.39 -10.08 12.93
C LEU A 155 -5.05 -10.84 14.07
N LEU A 156 -4.35 -11.83 14.62
CA LEU A 156 -4.63 -12.24 16.00
C LEU A 156 -4.10 -11.12 16.90
N ASP A 157 -4.96 -10.16 17.22
CA ASP A 157 -4.65 -9.20 18.28
C ASP A 157 -4.47 -10.00 19.57
N ARG A 158 -3.21 -10.17 19.98
CA ARG A 158 -2.82 -10.87 21.21
C ARG A 158 -3.44 -10.26 22.46
N TYR A 159 -3.97 -9.05 22.33
CA TYR A 159 -4.61 -8.28 23.37
C TYR A 159 -6.00 -7.82 22.97
N ALA A 160 -6.73 -8.61 22.16
CA ALA A 160 -8.12 -8.35 21.81
C ALA A 160 -9.00 -8.12 23.07
N ASP A 161 -8.69 -8.79 24.18
CA ASP A 161 -9.29 -8.60 25.50
C ASP A 161 -9.08 -7.20 26.09
N ARG A 162 -8.08 -6.47 25.60
CA ARG A 162 -7.72 -5.11 26.04
C ARG A 162 -8.23 -4.03 25.09
N LEU A 163 -8.81 -4.39 23.95
CA LEU A 163 -9.45 -3.44 23.05
C LEU A 163 -10.96 -3.37 23.34
N ARG A 164 -11.46 -2.16 23.59
CA ARG A 164 -12.90 -1.88 23.66
C ARG A 164 -13.27 -0.96 22.50
N PHE A 165 -14.12 -1.43 21.61
CA PHE A 165 -14.67 -0.64 20.52
C PHE A 165 -15.98 0.01 20.97
N ASP A 166 -16.09 1.34 20.82
CA ASP A 166 -17.32 2.09 21.06
C ASP A 166 -17.97 2.41 19.71
N GLU A 167 -18.92 1.57 19.28
CA GLU A 167 -19.59 1.65 17.97
C GLU A 167 -20.79 2.62 17.93
N ARG A 168 -20.95 3.50 18.93
CA ARG A 168 -22.09 4.42 19.01
C ARG A 168 -22.12 5.40 17.81
N ASN A 169 -23.30 5.49 17.17
CA ASN A 169 -23.55 6.34 16.00
C ASN A 169 -23.21 7.83 16.26
N PRO A 170 -22.62 8.53 15.27
CA PRO A 170 -22.10 9.89 15.43
C PRO A 170 -23.17 10.99 15.33
N THR A 171 -24.40 10.74 15.80
CA THR A 171 -25.51 11.70 15.74
C THR A 171 -25.57 12.67 16.92
N GLN A 172 -24.72 12.49 17.95
CA GLN A 172 -24.65 13.36 19.12
C GLN A 172 -23.28 14.01 19.26
N ASP A 173 -23.29 15.26 19.76
CA ASP A 173 -22.12 16.09 20.01
C ASP A 173 -21.06 15.33 20.83
N ARG A 174 -19.92 15.00 20.20
CA ARG A 174 -18.87 14.15 20.79
C ARG A 174 -17.92 14.91 21.72
N HIS A 175 -17.91 16.25 21.65
CA HIS A 175 -17.03 17.10 22.45
C HIS A 175 -17.15 16.86 23.97
N PRO A 176 -18.35 16.82 24.56
CA PRO A 176 -18.50 16.65 26.02
C PRO A 176 -18.05 15.26 26.50
N TYR A 177 -18.16 14.24 25.65
CA TYR A 177 -17.72 12.89 25.96
C TYR A 177 -16.18 12.78 25.91
N LEU A 178 -15.57 13.33 24.86
CA LEU A 178 -14.11 13.37 24.73
C LEU A 178 -13.46 14.20 25.85
N ASP A 179 -14.07 15.32 26.26
CA ASP A 179 -13.58 16.14 27.37
C ASP A 179 -13.61 15.39 28.71
N LYS A 180 -14.66 14.58 28.94
CA LYS A 180 -14.74 13.68 30.10
C LYS A 180 -13.64 12.62 30.06
N LEU A 181 -13.42 11.98 28.91
CA LEU A 181 -12.36 10.99 28.75
C LEU A 181 -10.96 11.59 28.95
N ILE A 182 -10.71 12.79 28.43
CA ILE A 182 -9.46 13.54 28.67
C ILE A 182 -9.28 13.82 30.15
N THR A 183 -10.35 14.18 30.86
CA THR A 183 -10.31 14.43 32.31
C THR A 183 -9.96 13.17 33.09
N ILE A 184 -10.57 12.03 32.74
CA ILE A 184 -10.30 10.72 33.35
C ILE A 184 -8.85 10.30 33.11
N VAL A 185 -8.35 10.42 31.88
CA VAL A 185 -6.96 10.06 31.55
C VAL A 185 -5.96 10.98 32.25
N ARG A 186 -6.25 12.28 32.39
CA ARG A 186 -5.40 13.22 33.13
C ARG A 186 -5.33 12.93 34.63
N ALA A 187 -6.35 12.28 35.19
CA ALA A 187 -6.38 11.93 36.61
C ALA A 187 -5.47 10.73 36.95
N ASP A 188 -5.18 9.86 35.98
CA ASP A 188 -4.30 8.70 36.17
C ASP A 188 -2.96 8.87 35.42
N PRO A 189 -1.83 9.04 36.13
CA PRO A 189 -0.51 9.22 35.51
C PRO A 189 0.01 7.98 34.76
N LEU A 190 -0.66 6.83 34.87
CA LEU A 190 -0.29 5.58 34.18
C LEU A 190 -1.09 5.32 32.89
N THR A 191 -2.00 6.23 32.53
CA THR A 191 -2.85 6.12 31.34
C THR A 191 -2.39 7.09 30.24
N VAL A 192 -2.33 6.61 29.00
CA VAL A 192 -1.94 7.39 27.82
C VAL A 192 -3.11 7.44 26.83
N LEU A 193 -3.57 8.63 26.49
CA LEU A 193 -4.56 8.83 25.41
C LEU A 193 -3.82 9.08 24.10
N ALA A 194 -4.08 8.25 23.09
CA ALA A 194 -3.65 8.45 21.71
C ALA A 194 -4.88 8.73 20.85
N ALA A 195 -5.09 10.00 20.50
CA ALA A 195 -6.16 10.40 19.59
C ALA A 195 -5.57 10.78 18.23
N ALA A 196 -6.24 10.37 17.16
CA ALA A 196 -5.87 10.73 15.79
C ALA A 196 -7.08 11.40 15.12
N ASP A 197 -6.84 12.57 14.55
CA ASP A 197 -7.81 13.23 13.66
C ASP A 197 -7.84 12.45 12.34
N GLY A 198 -8.91 11.69 12.13
CA GLY A 198 -9.13 10.84 10.97
C GLY A 198 -9.99 11.51 9.90
N SER A 199 -9.88 12.83 9.71
CA SER A 199 -10.72 13.56 8.75
C SER A 199 -10.51 13.12 7.29
N VAL A 200 -11.60 12.68 6.66
CA VAL A 200 -11.78 12.68 5.19
C VAL A 200 -12.89 13.70 4.89
N PRO A 201 -12.60 14.83 4.21
CA PRO A 201 -13.62 15.82 3.94
C PRO A 201 -14.43 15.41 2.70
N GLN A 202 -15.75 15.32 2.83
CA GLN A 202 -16.66 15.39 1.66
C GLN A 202 -17.81 16.40 1.82
N SER A 203 -18.18 16.81 3.03
CA SER A 203 -19.07 17.95 3.26
C SER A 203 -18.94 18.47 4.70
N ASN A 204 -19.21 19.76 4.90
CA ASN A 204 -18.97 20.53 6.13
C ASN A 204 -19.83 20.15 7.36
N GLN A 205 -20.42 18.94 7.42
CA GLN A 205 -21.47 18.62 8.39
C GLN A 205 -21.24 17.39 9.28
N TYR A 206 -20.22 16.56 9.05
CA TYR A 206 -19.98 15.40 9.91
C TYR A 206 -18.50 15.26 10.29
N GLN A 207 -18.23 15.23 11.60
CA GLN A 207 -16.91 15.00 12.18
C GLN A 207 -16.81 13.55 12.65
N ALA A 208 -15.91 12.76 12.05
CA ALA A 208 -15.55 11.44 12.55
C ALA A 208 -14.24 11.54 13.34
N THR A 209 -14.35 11.51 14.67
CA THR A 209 -13.21 11.50 15.59
C THR A 209 -12.92 10.07 16.05
N SER A 210 -11.69 9.58 15.88
CA SER A 210 -11.23 8.33 16.50
C SER A 210 -10.26 8.64 17.64
N ALA A 211 -10.55 8.15 18.84
CA ALA A 211 -9.68 8.26 20.00
C ALA A 211 -9.43 6.87 20.59
N ALA A 212 -8.19 6.56 20.93
CA ALA A 212 -7.81 5.34 21.61
C ALA A 212 -7.18 5.68 22.96
N ILE A 213 -7.59 4.98 24.02
CA ILE A 213 -7.01 5.12 25.36
C ILE A 213 -6.21 3.86 25.66
N ILE A 214 -4.97 4.03 26.11
CA ILE A 214 -4.02 2.96 26.38
C ILE A 214 -3.67 2.99 27.87
N TYR A 215 -3.84 1.85 28.55
CA TYR A 215 -3.56 1.69 29.98
C TYR A 215 -2.37 0.74 30.20
N LYS A 216 -1.59 0.94 31.26
CA LYS A 216 -0.49 0.04 31.62
C LYS A 216 -0.90 -0.94 32.74
N GLY A 217 -1.42 -2.12 32.39
CA GLY A 217 -1.70 -3.22 33.34
C GLY A 217 -3.08 -3.86 33.16
N HIS A 218 -3.31 -5.03 33.79
CA HIS A 218 -4.62 -5.70 33.77
C HIS A 218 -5.69 -4.80 34.41
N PHE A 219 -6.80 -4.59 33.71
CA PHE A 219 -7.97 -3.92 34.25
C PHE A 219 -8.53 -4.71 35.43
N THR A 220 -8.55 -4.10 36.62
CA THR A 220 -9.64 -4.32 37.57
C THR A 220 -10.81 -3.47 37.09
N THR A 221 -11.88 -4.15 36.70
CA THR A 221 -13.17 -3.63 36.26
C THR A 221 -13.63 -2.35 36.96
N PRO A 222 -13.96 -1.26 36.22
CA PRO A 222 -14.97 -0.29 36.63
C PRO A 222 -16.29 -0.64 35.93
N ASP A 223 -16.74 -1.90 36.02
CA ASP A 223 -18.06 -2.30 35.52
C ASP A 223 -19.19 -1.88 36.49
N MET A 224 -18.87 -1.10 37.53
CA MET A 224 -19.84 -0.63 38.52
C MET A 224 -20.29 0.83 38.37
N GLU A 225 -19.62 1.69 37.58
CA GLU A 225 -20.02 3.11 37.47
C GLU A 225 -20.61 3.54 36.12
N LEU A 226 -20.42 2.77 35.04
CA LEU A 226 -21.03 3.11 33.74
C LEU A 226 -22.48 2.63 33.59
N ASN A 227 -22.91 1.61 34.36
CA ASN A 227 -24.31 1.15 34.38
C ASN A 227 -25.21 2.00 35.31
N ALA A 228 -24.63 2.83 36.19
CA ALA A 228 -25.41 3.70 37.07
C ALA A 228 -25.98 4.95 36.35
N ILE A 229 -25.47 5.30 35.16
CA ILE A 229 -25.84 6.54 34.45
C ILE A 229 -26.94 6.30 33.41
N GLY A 230 -27.23 5.04 33.05
CA GLY A 230 -28.35 4.67 32.18
C GLY A 230 -29.74 4.75 32.83
N ALA A 231 -29.82 5.00 34.15
CA ALA A 231 -31.07 5.01 34.91
C ALA A 231 -31.63 6.42 35.21
N GLN A 232 -31.02 7.50 34.68
CA GLN A 232 -31.47 8.88 34.91
C GLN A 232 -32.07 9.58 33.67
N PHE A 233 -32.35 8.84 32.61
CA PHE A 233 -33.16 9.33 31.50
C PHE A 233 -34.32 8.38 31.22
N ALA A 234 -35.36 8.50 32.05
CA ALA A 234 -36.76 8.27 31.69
C ALA A 234 -37.53 9.56 32.00
#